data_AF-A0A7Z9JGS8-F1
#
_entry.id   AF-A0A7Z9JGS8-F1
#
_cell.length_a   1.000
_cell.length_b   1.000
_cell.length_c   1.000
_cell.angle_alpha   90.00
_cell.angle_beta   90.00
_cell.angle_gamma   90.00
#
_symmetry.space_group_name_H-M   'P 1'
#
loop_
_entity.id
_entity.type
_entity.pdbx_description
1 polymer ?
#
loop_
_entity_poly.entity_id
_entity_poly.type
_entity_poly.pdbx_seq_one_letter_code
_entity_poly.pdbx_strand_id
1 'polypeptide(L)'
;GSKTENTRVAYPVDYIPDAIVPSVCGHPKNVIFLTADAFGVLPPVSKLTSEQAMYYFINGYTSKLAGTEAGITEPQPNFSPCFGGPFLPRPPMDYAHWLAKRVEEQDSHVWLLNTGWTGGPYGTGERFSLKWTRAFVTAILDGSLAESSFTQHPIFGLHIPETAPNVPSEVLDPRKTWADGDAYDAMATELANKFKTNDQKYDMTDAVRAAGPRT
;
A
#
# COMPACT_ATOMS: atom_id res chain seq x y z
N GLY A 1 9.06 3.81 -24.14
CA GLY A 1 10.53 3.80 -24.05
C GLY A 1 11.18 2.91 -25.10
N SER A 2 11.57 3.46 -26.26
CA SER A 2 12.26 2.68 -27.32
C SER A 2 13.63 2.12 -26.92
N LYS A 3 14.30 2.72 -25.92
CA LYS A 3 15.51 2.17 -25.27
C LYS A 3 15.19 1.41 -23.98
N THR A 4 14.34 2.00 -23.15
CA THR A 4 13.86 1.43 -21.88
C THR A 4 12.63 2.21 -21.40
N GLU A 5 11.73 1.56 -20.66
CA GLU A 5 10.65 2.24 -19.92
C GLU A 5 11.15 2.88 -18.61
N ASN A 6 12.34 2.49 -18.11
CA ASN A 6 12.91 3.01 -16.86
C ASN A 6 13.81 4.23 -17.09
N THR A 7 13.31 5.26 -17.77
CA THR A 7 14.05 6.53 -17.95
C THR A 7 14.26 7.24 -16.62
N ARG A 8 15.41 7.87 -16.41
CA ARG A 8 15.79 8.52 -15.15
C ARG A 8 16.36 9.92 -15.40
N VAL A 9 16.17 10.80 -14.42
CA VAL A 9 16.83 12.11 -14.31
C VAL A 9 17.36 12.25 -12.89
N ALA A 10 18.58 12.77 -12.74
CA ALA A 10 19.18 13.08 -11.45
C ALA A 10 19.48 14.58 -11.40
N TYR A 11 19.12 15.24 -10.31
CA TYR A 11 19.31 16.67 -10.12
C TYR A 11 19.56 16.99 -8.63
N PRO A 12 20.26 18.10 -8.33
CA PRO A 12 20.41 18.61 -6.96
C PRO A 12 19.06 18.93 -6.29
N VAL A 13 18.95 18.71 -4.98
CA VAL A 13 17.67 18.89 -4.24
C VAL A 13 17.14 20.33 -4.29
N ASP A 14 18.04 21.31 -4.40
CA ASP A 14 17.73 22.74 -4.52
C ASP A 14 17.11 23.14 -5.87
N TYR A 15 16.99 22.20 -6.82
CA TYR A 15 16.21 22.42 -8.05
C TYR A 15 14.70 22.31 -7.80
N ILE A 16 14.27 21.81 -6.63
CA ILE A 16 12.87 21.72 -6.24
C ILE A 16 12.52 22.94 -5.37
N PRO A 17 11.61 23.83 -5.82
CA PRO A 17 11.11 24.92 -4.98
C PRO A 17 10.55 24.39 -3.66
N ASP A 18 10.74 25.14 -2.58
CA ASP A 18 10.30 24.81 -1.22
C ASP A 18 10.97 23.57 -0.59
N ALA A 19 12.02 23.02 -1.21
CA ALA A 19 12.83 21.98 -0.58
C ALA A 19 13.50 22.50 0.70
N ILE A 20 13.39 21.72 1.78
CA ILE A 20 13.99 22.07 3.07
C ILE A 20 15.48 21.71 3.06
N VAL A 21 16.31 22.71 3.38
CA VAL A 21 17.77 22.57 3.53
C VAL A 21 18.19 23.13 4.91
N PRO A 22 18.81 22.35 5.81
CA PRO A 22 19.15 20.92 5.65
C PRO A 22 17.89 20.03 5.63
N SER A 23 17.93 18.93 4.89
CA SER A 23 16.80 17.99 4.72
C SER A 23 16.50 17.16 5.98
N VAL A 24 16.13 17.85 7.05
CA VAL A 24 15.84 17.34 8.38
C VAL A 24 14.53 17.96 8.86
N CYS A 25 13.67 17.16 9.50
CA CYS A 25 12.40 17.63 10.07
C CYS A 25 12.13 16.92 11.41
N GLY A 26 10.97 17.21 12.00
CA GLY A 26 10.50 16.52 13.21
C GLY A 26 10.06 15.07 12.95
N HIS A 27 9.50 14.45 13.99
CA HIS A 27 8.98 13.09 13.92
C HIS A 27 7.73 13.00 13.02
N PRO A 28 7.56 11.91 12.26
CA PRO A 28 6.42 11.76 11.35
C PRO A 28 5.12 11.56 12.12
N LYS A 29 4.10 12.35 11.81
CA LYS A 29 2.72 12.10 12.30
C LYS A 29 1.99 11.05 11.48
N ASN A 30 2.40 10.85 10.23
CA ASN A 30 1.82 9.89 9.29
C ASN A 30 2.92 9.09 8.61
N VAL A 31 2.72 7.78 8.48
CA VAL A 31 3.55 6.86 7.68
C VAL A 31 2.65 6.27 6.59
N ILE A 32 3.05 6.38 5.33
CA ILE A 32 2.24 5.90 4.20
C ILE A 32 3.03 4.81 3.47
N PHE A 33 2.46 3.62 3.42
CA PHE A 33 2.91 2.52 2.57
C PHE A 33 2.25 2.63 1.20
N LEU A 34 3.06 2.74 0.16
CA LEU A 34 2.58 2.75 -1.21
C LEU A 34 2.62 1.32 -1.77
N THR A 35 1.48 0.85 -2.23
CA THR A 35 1.38 -0.40 -2.98
C THR A 35 0.82 -0.10 -4.36
N ALA A 36 1.38 -0.68 -5.41
CA ALA A 36 0.79 -0.64 -6.74
C ALA A 36 0.15 -2.01 -6.99
N ASP A 37 -1.07 -2.20 -6.48
CA ASP A 37 -1.78 -3.46 -6.63
C ASP A 37 -2.37 -3.58 -8.04
N ALA A 38 -1.76 -4.41 -8.88
CA ALA A 38 -2.22 -4.69 -10.22
C ALA A 38 -3.32 -5.77 -10.28
N PHE A 39 -3.69 -6.35 -9.14
CA PHE A 39 -4.81 -7.29 -9.04
C PHE A 39 -6.14 -6.55 -8.88
N GLY A 40 -6.13 -5.27 -8.49
CA GLY A 40 -7.33 -4.45 -8.37
C GLY A 40 -8.18 -4.75 -7.14
N VAL A 41 -7.56 -5.28 -6.08
CA VAL A 41 -8.22 -5.83 -4.90
C VAL A 41 -8.10 -4.90 -3.70
N LEU A 42 -6.92 -4.33 -3.47
CA LEU A 42 -6.70 -3.53 -2.26
C LEU A 42 -7.48 -2.21 -2.32
N PRO A 43 -8.09 -1.77 -1.20
CA PRO A 43 -8.77 -0.48 -1.12
C PRO A 43 -7.82 0.68 -1.52
N PRO A 44 -8.36 1.79 -2.06
CA PRO A 44 -7.52 2.93 -2.45
C PRO A 44 -6.70 3.49 -1.28
N VAL A 45 -7.28 3.48 -0.08
CA VAL A 45 -6.63 3.91 1.16
C VAL A 45 -7.17 3.10 2.33
N SER A 46 -6.32 2.80 3.30
CA SER A 46 -6.74 2.15 4.55
C SER A 46 -5.91 2.65 5.72
N LYS A 47 -6.55 2.85 6.87
CA LYS A 47 -5.85 3.08 8.14
C LYS A 47 -5.44 1.72 8.70
N LEU A 48 -4.20 1.59 9.15
CA LEU A 48 -3.67 0.33 9.68
C LEU A 48 -3.65 0.38 11.21
N THR A 49 -3.98 -0.74 11.85
CA THR A 49 -3.59 -0.97 13.26
C THR A 49 -2.08 -1.16 13.36
N SER A 50 -1.53 -1.16 14.57
CA SER A 50 -0.10 -1.42 14.80
C SER A 50 0.33 -2.78 14.24
N GLU A 51 -0.47 -3.82 14.45
CA GLU A 51 -0.20 -5.17 13.95
C GLU A 51 -0.30 -5.24 12.43
N GLN A 52 -1.29 -4.57 11.83
CA GLN A 52 -1.40 -4.46 10.38
C GLN A 52 -0.20 -3.69 9.81
N ALA A 53 0.24 -2.60 10.44
CA ALA A 53 1.41 -1.86 10.01
C ALA A 53 2.65 -2.77 9.96
N MET A 54 2.88 -3.59 10.98
CA MET A 54 3.95 -4.59 10.97
C MET A 54 3.77 -5.62 9.86
N TYR A 55 2.57 -6.19 9.71
CA TYR A 55 2.27 -7.23 8.71
C TYR A 55 2.47 -6.74 7.27
N TYR A 56 1.96 -5.56 6.93
CA TYR A 56 2.08 -5.00 5.59
C TYR A 56 3.48 -4.46 5.30
N PHE A 57 4.19 -3.96 6.31
CA PHE A 57 5.58 -3.54 6.17
C PHE A 57 6.52 -4.72 5.90
N ILE A 58 6.39 -5.82 6.66
CA ILE A 58 7.26 -6.99 6.47
C ILE A 58 7.00 -7.69 5.15
N ASN A 59 5.75 -7.73 4.69
CA ASN A 59 5.42 -8.27 3.38
C ASN A 59 5.87 -7.35 2.23
N GLY A 60 5.72 -6.03 2.40
CA GLY A 60 6.10 -5.01 1.42
C GLY A 60 5.58 -5.32 0.02
N TYR A 61 4.27 -5.56 -0.04
CA TYR A 61 3.59 -5.96 -1.27
C TYR A 61 3.46 -4.81 -2.27
N THR A 62 3.82 -5.08 -3.50
CA THR A 62 3.49 -4.31 -4.70
C THR A 62 3.33 -5.28 -5.87
N SER A 63 2.89 -4.82 -7.05
CA SER A 63 2.94 -5.64 -8.27
C SER A 63 4.11 -5.25 -9.18
N LYS A 64 4.63 -6.25 -9.90
CA LYS A 64 5.44 -6.05 -11.10
C LYS A 64 4.50 -5.91 -12.30
N LEU A 65 4.65 -4.83 -13.06
CA LEU A 65 3.79 -4.52 -14.19
C LEU A 65 4.29 -5.19 -15.46
N ALA A 66 3.37 -5.74 -16.24
CA ALA A 66 3.66 -6.29 -17.55
C ALA A 66 4.36 -5.24 -18.43
N GLY A 67 5.45 -5.64 -19.10
CA GLY A 67 6.24 -4.77 -19.97
C GLY A 67 7.27 -3.85 -19.30
N THR A 68 7.33 -3.80 -17.96
CA THR A 68 8.36 -3.01 -17.24
C THR A 68 9.61 -3.83 -16.88
N GLU A 69 9.49 -5.16 -16.83
CA GLU A 69 10.60 -6.10 -16.67
C GLU A 69 10.58 -7.13 -17.81
N ALA A 70 11.77 -7.60 -18.23
CA ALA A 70 11.88 -8.58 -19.30
C ALA A 70 11.18 -9.89 -18.93
N GLY A 71 10.25 -10.35 -19.78
CA GLY A 71 9.55 -11.62 -19.60
C GLY A 71 8.26 -11.57 -18.77
N ILE A 72 7.81 -10.39 -18.31
CA ILE A 72 6.54 -10.26 -17.58
C ILE A 72 5.42 -9.84 -18.54
N THR A 73 4.49 -10.77 -18.80
CA THR A 73 3.32 -10.58 -19.67
C THR A 73 2.01 -10.36 -18.90
N GLU A 74 1.97 -10.76 -17.64
CA GLU A 74 0.82 -10.61 -16.73
C GLU A 74 1.29 -9.99 -15.41
N PRO A 75 0.44 -9.23 -14.69
CA PRO A 75 0.79 -8.68 -13.40
C PRO A 75 1.20 -9.79 -12.42
N GLN A 76 2.41 -9.67 -11.85
CA GLN A 76 2.91 -10.60 -10.84
C GLN A 76 2.99 -9.91 -9.48
N PRO A 77 2.61 -10.61 -8.38
CA PRO A 77 2.77 -10.07 -7.06
C PRO A 77 4.26 -10.06 -6.70
N ASN A 78 4.72 -8.98 -6.09
CA ASN A 78 6.08 -8.79 -5.67
C ASN A 78 6.11 -8.39 -4.20
N PHE A 79 6.62 -9.29 -3.38
CA PHE A 79 6.81 -9.08 -1.95
C PHE A 79 8.26 -8.68 -1.71
N SER A 80 8.47 -7.40 -1.41
CA SER A 80 9.80 -6.86 -1.12
C SER A 80 9.82 -6.39 0.33
N PRO A 81 10.41 -7.16 1.27
CA PRO A 81 10.29 -6.84 2.69
C PRO A 81 10.72 -5.41 3.00
N CYS A 82 9.98 -4.74 3.88
CA CYS A 82 10.18 -3.34 4.24
C CYS A 82 10.10 -2.37 3.05
N PHE A 83 9.45 -2.76 1.95
CA PHE A 83 9.41 -2.06 0.66
C PHE A 83 10.80 -1.80 0.03
N GLY A 84 11.83 -2.52 0.47
CA GLY A 84 13.23 -2.24 0.12
C GLY A 84 14.14 -3.45 0.25
N GLY A 85 13.61 -4.66 0.12
CA GLY A 85 14.29 -5.92 0.40
C GLY A 85 15.73 -6.05 -0.15
N PRO A 86 16.00 -5.67 -1.42
CA PRO A 86 17.36 -5.73 -1.99
C PRO A 86 18.43 -4.90 -1.27
N PHE A 87 18.03 -3.97 -0.39
CA PHE A 87 18.93 -3.03 0.27
C PHE A 87 19.06 -3.27 1.78
N LEU A 88 18.48 -4.35 2.32
CA LEU A 88 18.48 -4.61 3.77
C LEU A 88 19.74 -5.39 4.21
N PRO A 89 20.68 -4.78 4.97
CA PRO A 89 21.84 -5.49 5.51
C PRO A 89 21.55 -6.31 6.77
N ARG A 90 20.31 -6.27 7.30
CA ARG A 90 19.88 -6.96 8.53
C ARG A 90 18.63 -7.78 8.24
N PRO A 91 18.25 -8.73 9.12
CA PRO A 91 16.97 -9.40 9.04
C PRO A 91 15.81 -8.39 8.95
N PRO A 92 14.85 -8.56 8.01
CA PRO A 92 13.72 -7.66 7.82
C PRO A 92 12.91 -7.35 9.09
N MET A 93 12.77 -8.32 9.99
CA MET A 93 12.03 -8.14 11.25
C MET A 93 12.65 -7.10 12.19
N ASP A 94 13.98 -6.88 12.14
CA ASP A 94 14.62 -5.82 12.93
C ASP A 94 14.06 -4.45 12.55
N TYR A 95 13.91 -4.19 11.25
CA TYR A 95 13.35 -2.94 10.72
C TYR A 95 11.87 -2.80 11.07
N ALA A 96 11.10 -3.89 11.01
CA ALA A 96 9.69 -3.88 11.38
C ALA A 96 9.49 -3.53 12.86
N HIS A 97 10.30 -4.08 13.76
CA HIS A 97 10.27 -3.73 15.18
C HIS A 97 10.66 -2.27 15.42
N TRP A 98 11.68 -1.76 14.71
CA TRP A 98 12.05 -0.35 14.83
C TRP A 98 10.96 0.59 14.34
N LEU A 99 10.30 0.27 13.22
CA LEU A 99 9.18 1.06 12.73
C LEU A 99 8.03 1.07 13.74
N ALA A 100 7.62 -0.11 14.23
CA ALA A 100 6.53 -0.24 15.22
C ALA A 100 6.81 0.60 16.47
N LYS A 101 8.03 0.47 17.02
CA LYS A 101 8.47 1.27 18.17
C LYS A 101 8.38 2.78 17.90
N ARG A 102 8.83 3.25 16.73
CA ARG A 102 8.80 4.68 16.40
C ARG A 102 7.39 5.20 16.17
N VAL A 103 6.52 4.40 15.57
CA VAL A 103 5.10 4.76 15.37
C VAL A 103 4.41 4.92 16.73
N GLU A 104 4.62 3.97 17.65
CA GLU A 104 4.05 4.01 19.00
C GLU A 104 4.58 5.19 19.82
N GLU A 105 5.90 5.42 19.83
CA GLU A 105 6.53 6.53 20.57
C GLU A 105 6.05 7.92 20.12
N GLN A 106 5.55 8.04 18.89
CA GLN A 106 5.18 9.32 18.27
C GLN A 106 3.68 9.47 18.03
N ASP A 107 2.88 8.48 18.44
CA ASP A 107 1.43 8.41 18.16
C ASP A 107 1.12 8.63 16.67
N SER A 108 1.95 8.05 15.79
CA SER A 108 1.82 8.23 14.35
C SER A 108 0.68 7.37 13.80
N HIS A 109 -0.02 7.87 12.78
CA HIS A 109 -0.93 7.04 12.00
C HIS A 109 -0.21 6.33 10.86
N VAL A 110 -0.53 5.06 10.62
CA VAL A 110 -0.01 4.30 9.49
C VAL A 110 -1.12 4.03 8.48
N TRP A 111 -0.80 4.25 7.21
CA TRP A 111 -1.73 4.17 6.09
C TRP A 111 -1.20 3.22 5.02
N LEU A 112 -2.08 2.44 4.41
CA LEU A 112 -1.81 1.73 3.17
C LEU A 112 -2.54 2.44 2.03
N LEU A 113 -1.80 2.86 1.01
CA LEU A 113 -2.34 3.59 -0.14
C LEU A 113 -2.11 2.79 -1.42
N ASN A 114 -3.20 2.36 -2.06
CA ASN A 114 -3.14 1.69 -3.34
C ASN A 114 -3.04 2.72 -4.47
N THR A 115 -1.89 2.72 -5.14
CA THR A 115 -1.54 3.54 -6.31
C THR A 115 -1.58 2.73 -7.61
N GLY A 116 -2.09 1.50 -7.52
CA GLY A 116 -2.30 0.55 -8.60
C GLY A 116 -3.69 0.67 -9.20
N TRP A 117 -4.37 -0.46 -9.33
CA TRP A 117 -5.60 -0.63 -10.10
C TRP A 117 -6.85 -0.76 -9.23
N THR A 118 -7.99 -0.50 -9.86
CA THR A 118 -9.35 -0.75 -9.36
C THR A 118 -10.27 -1.18 -10.50
N GLY A 119 -11.43 -1.74 -10.19
CA GLY A 119 -12.43 -2.18 -11.17
C GLY A 119 -12.05 -3.41 -11.98
N GLY A 120 -10.96 -4.08 -11.61
CA GLY A 120 -10.43 -5.26 -12.27
C GLY A 120 -8.91 -5.34 -12.16
N PRO A 121 -8.30 -6.47 -12.56
CA PRO A 121 -6.86 -6.58 -12.66
C PRO A 121 -6.31 -5.74 -13.81
N TYR A 122 -4.99 -5.56 -13.87
CA TYR A 122 -4.31 -4.92 -14.99
C TYR A 122 -4.75 -5.51 -16.34
N GLY A 123 -5.14 -4.65 -17.27
CA GLY A 123 -5.68 -5.03 -18.59
C GLY A 123 -7.21 -4.99 -18.67
N THR A 124 -7.90 -5.12 -17.53
CA THR A 124 -9.37 -5.01 -17.43
C THR A 124 -9.79 -3.78 -16.63
N GLY A 125 -9.20 -3.61 -15.44
CA GLY A 125 -9.44 -2.45 -14.59
C GLY A 125 -8.63 -1.24 -15.03
N GLU A 126 -8.80 -0.15 -14.28
CA GLU A 126 -8.07 1.09 -14.50
C GLU A 126 -7.18 1.45 -13.32
N ARG A 127 -6.12 2.19 -13.59
CA ARG A 127 -5.23 2.69 -12.54
C ARG A 127 -5.93 3.81 -11.78
N PHE A 128 -5.83 3.84 -10.46
CA PHE A 128 -6.39 4.93 -9.66
C PHE A 128 -5.92 6.30 -10.18
N SER A 129 -6.88 7.21 -10.32
CA SER A 129 -6.58 8.58 -10.75
C SER A 129 -5.63 9.26 -9.77
N LEU A 130 -4.57 9.88 -10.29
CA LEU A 130 -3.63 10.66 -9.50
C LEU A 130 -4.33 11.79 -8.72
N LYS A 131 -5.46 12.29 -9.23
CA LYS A 131 -6.30 13.27 -8.52
C LYS A 131 -6.81 12.70 -7.19
N TRP A 132 -7.30 11.46 -7.19
CA TRP A 132 -7.78 10.80 -5.99
C TRP A 132 -6.64 10.45 -5.04
N THR A 133 -5.53 9.91 -5.55
CA THR A 133 -4.33 9.64 -4.73
C THR A 133 -3.85 10.90 -4.00
N ARG A 134 -3.81 12.06 -4.69
CA ARG A 134 -3.48 13.35 -4.08
C ARG A 134 -4.51 13.82 -3.06
N ALA A 135 -5.80 13.58 -3.32
CA ALA A 135 -6.87 13.90 -2.37
C ALA A 135 -6.72 13.08 -1.08
N PHE A 136 -6.42 11.79 -1.17
CA PHE A 136 -6.13 10.96 0.01
C PHE A 136 -4.89 11.45 0.77
N VAL A 137 -3.79 11.73 0.08
CA VAL A 137 -2.58 12.25 0.74
C VAL A 137 -2.88 13.59 1.43
N THR A 138 -3.64 14.49 0.80
CA THR A 138 -4.06 15.76 1.42
C THR A 138 -4.87 15.50 2.69
N ALA A 139 -5.88 14.62 2.62
CA ALA A 139 -6.75 14.28 3.74
C ALA A 139 -6.02 13.55 4.89
N ILE A 140 -4.96 12.79 4.58
CA ILE A 140 -4.07 12.19 5.57
C ILE A 140 -3.25 13.28 6.28
N LEU A 141 -2.70 14.23 5.51
CA LEU A 141 -1.82 15.27 6.03
C LEU A 141 -2.56 16.34 6.83
N ASP A 142 -3.79 16.69 6.44
CA ASP A 142 -4.64 17.65 7.15
C ASP A 142 -5.42 17.03 8.33
N GLY A 143 -5.37 15.69 8.48
CA GLY A 143 -6.00 14.94 9.56
C GLY A 143 -7.47 14.57 9.33
N SER A 144 -8.12 15.12 8.30
CA SER A 144 -9.55 14.88 8.04
C SER A 144 -9.87 13.40 7.80
N LEU A 145 -8.96 12.63 7.19
CA LEU A 145 -9.17 11.20 6.96
C LEU A 145 -9.09 10.40 8.26
N ALA A 146 -8.32 10.86 9.24
CA ALA A 146 -8.17 10.17 10.52
C ALA A 146 -9.45 10.22 11.37
N GLU A 147 -10.29 11.25 11.15
CA GLU A 147 -11.57 11.48 11.83
C GLU A 147 -12.77 10.80 11.14
N SER A 148 -12.55 10.10 10.01
CA SER A 148 -13.61 9.37 9.32
C SER A 148 -14.11 8.17 10.13
N SER A 149 -15.34 7.75 9.86
CA SER A 149 -15.78 6.39 10.16
C SER A 149 -15.08 5.39 9.24
N PHE A 150 -14.85 4.17 9.74
CA PHE A 150 -14.16 3.11 9.00
C PHE A 150 -14.98 1.81 8.99
N THR A 151 -15.01 1.16 7.84
CA THR A 151 -15.52 -0.21 7.67
C THR A 151 -14.36 -1.16 7.37
N GLN A 152 -14.40 -2.37 7.92
CA GLN A 152 -13.38 -3.37 7.66
C GLN A 152 -13.60 -4.10 6.33
N HIS A 153 -12.53 -4.21 5.54
CA HIS A 153 -12.51 -5.08 4.37
C HIS A 153 -12.74 -6.54 4.80
N PRO A 154 -13.67 -7.29 4.18
CA PRO A 154 -14.04 -8.64 4.65
C PRO A 154 -12.88 -9.65 4.67
N ILE A 155 -12.05 -9.64 3.64
CA ILE A 155 -10.89 -10.56 3.50
C ILE A 155 -9.65 -10.01 4.21
N PHE A 156 -9.21 -8.79 3.88
CA PHE A 156 -7.96 -8.23 4.42
C PHE A 156 -8.08 -7.63 5.84
N GLY A 157 -9.30 -7.39 6.35
CA GLY A 157 -9.50 -6.71 7.63
C GLY A 157 -9.03 -5.24 7.65
N LEU A 158 -8.66 -4.67 6.51
CA LEU A 158 -8.19 -3.30 6.36
C LEU A 158 -9.29 -2.30 6.70
N HIS A 159 -8.96 -1.22 7.41
CA HIS A 159 -9.94 -0.20 7.78
C HIS A 159 -10.08 0.82 6.66
N ILE A 160 -11.15 0.69 5.88
CA ILE A 160 -11.50 1.55 4.74
C ILE A 160 -12.32 2.73 5.26
N PRO A 161 -11.94 3.99 4.97
CA PRO A 161 -12.77 5.12 5.33
C PRO A 161 -14.09 5.10 4.55
N GLU A 162 -15.20 5.46 5.19
CA GLU A 162 -16.51 5.50 4.53
C GLU A 162 -16.66 6.68 3.57
N THR A 163 -15.90 7.75 3.82
CA THR A 163 -15.86 8.95 2.96
C THR A 163 -14.44 9.48 2.87
N ALA A 164 -14.13 10.16 1.77
CA ALA A 164 -12.89 10.90 1.63
C ALA A 164 -13.16 12.19 0.84
N PRO A 165 -12.61 13.35 1.24
CA PRO A 165 -12.82 14.61 0.53
C PRO A 165 -12.44 14.51 -0.95
N ASN A 166 -13.32 14.99 -1.83
CA ASN A 166 -13.09 15.04 -3.28
C ASN A 166 -12.89 13.68 -3.98
N VAL A 167 -13.31 12.58 -3.35
CA VAL A 167 -13.29 11.23 -3.92
C VAL A 167 -14.70 10.63 -3.84
N PRO A 168 -15.22 10.03 -4.93
CA PRO A 168 -16.50 9.34 -4.88
C PRO A 168 -16.47 8.13 -3.95
N SER A 169 -17.49 7.98 -3.09
CA SER A 169 -17.53 6.94 -2.06
C SER A 169 -17.54 5.52 -2.64
N GLU A 170 -18.08 5.32 -3.84
CA GLU A 170 -18.09 4.04 -4.53
C GLU A 170 -16.70 3.51 -4.86
N VAL A 171 -15.70 4.39 -4.99
CA VAL A 171 -14.31 4.04 -5.29
C VAL A 171 -13.57 3.52 -4.04
N LEU A 172 -14.08 3.85 -2.84
CA LEU A 172 -13.45 3.45 -1.57
C LEU A 172 -13.59 1.95 -1.30
N ASP A 173 -14.68 1.34 -1.78
CA ASP A 173 -14.91 -0.09 -1.73
C ASP A 173 -14.54 -0.73 -3.07
N PRO A 174 -13.37 -1.35 -3.20
CA PRO A 174 -12.89 -1.89 -4.47
C PRO A 174 -13.86 -2.95 -5.04
N ARG A 175 -14.61 -3.69 -4.21
CA ARG A 175 -15.62 -4.65 -4.70
C ARG A 175 -16.72 -3.96 -5.51
N LYS A 176 -17.11 -2.74 -5.15
CA LYS A 176 -18.14 -1.96 -5.87
C LYS A 176 -17.66 -1.41 -7.21
N THR A 177 -16.35 -1.36 -7.41
CA THR A 177 -15.77 -0.90 -8.68
C THR A 177 -15.70 -2.00 -9.72
N TRP A 178 -15.77 -3.27 -9.31
CA TRP A 178 -15.76 -4.40 -10.22
C TRP A 178 -17.15 -4.63 -10.82
N ALA A 179 -17.19 -4.97 -12.12
CA ALA A 179 -18.44 -5.33 -12.80
C ALA A 179 -19.01 -6.66 -12.30
N ASP A 180 -18.14 -7.59 -11.90
CA ASP A 180 -18.48 -8.90 -11.36
C ASP A 180 -17.90 -9.03 -9.93
N GLY A 181 -18.80 -9.05 -8.94
CA GLY A 181 -18.43 -9.15 -7.54
C GLY A 181 -17.89 -10.53 -7.15
N ASP A 182 -18.28 -11.59 -7.84
CA ASP A 182 -17.78 -12.94 -7.56
C ASP A 182 -16.35 -13.08 -8.12
N ALA A 183 -16.07 -12.46 -9.28
CA ALA A 183 -14.72 -12.36 -9.82
C ALA A 183 -13.78 -11.56 -8.89
N TYR A 184 -14.30 -10.49 -8.27
CA TYR A 184 -13.58 -9.75 -7.23
C TYR A 184 -13.25 -10.65 -6.04
N ASP A 185 -14.26 -11.35 -5.49
CA ASP A 185 -14.10 -12.18 -4.29
C ASP A 185 -13.09 -13.33 -4.53
N ALA A 186 -13.10 -13.93 -5.73
CA ALA A 186 -12.11 -14.92 -6.14
C ALA A 186 -10.70 -14.33 -6.22
N MET A 187 -10.53 -13.18 -6.87
CA MET A 187 -9.23 -12.51 -6.99
C MET A 187 -8.68 -12.08 -5.63
N ALA A 188 -9.56 -11.57 -4.77
CA ALA A 188 -9.20 -11.14 -3.43
C ALA A 188 -8.75 -12.31 -2.54
N THR A 189 -9.42 -13.46 -2.66
CA THR A 189 -9.02 -14.71 -2.01
C THR A 189 -7.68 -15.21 -2.54
N GLU A 190 -7.45 -15.12 -3.87
CA GLU A 190 -6.17 -15.50 -4.47
C GLU A 190 -5.02 -14.64 -3.90
N LEU A 191 -5.17 -13.32 -3.91
CA LEU A 191 -4.15 -12.40 -3.38
C LEU A 191 -3.90 -12.65 -1.88
N ALA A 192 -4.97 -12.86 -1.09
CA ALA A 192 -4.86 -13.17 0.32
C ALA A 192 -4.04 -14.46 0.60
N ASN A 193 -4.23 -15.50 -0.20
CA ASN A 193 -3.44 -16.73 -0.11
C ASN A 193 -1.95 -16.50 -0.45
N LYS A 194 -1.65 -15.60 -1.40
CA LYS A 194 -0.26 -15.22 -1.70
C LYS A 194 0.41 -14.48 -0.54
N PHE A 195 -0.30 -13.58 0.15
CA PHE A 195 0.16 -12.96 1.38
C PHE A 195 0.48 -14.00 2.47
N LYS A 196 -0.46 -14.92 2.73
CA LYS A 196 -0.25 -16.02 3.69
C LYS A 196 0.94 -16.92 3.34
N THR A 197 1.12 -17.20 2.05
CA THR A 197 2.26 -18.01 1.60
C THR A 197 3.58 -17.27 1.81
N ASN A 198 3.60 -15.96 1.57
CA ASN A 198 4.78 -15.14 1.77
C ASN A 198 5.12 -14.93 3.25
N ASP A 199 4.11 -14.76 4.11
CA ASP A 199 4.30 -14.47 5.53
C ASP A 199 4.92 -15.63 6.34
N GLN A 200 4.85 -16.87 5.82
CA GLN A 200 5.49 -18.05 6.40
C GLN A 200 7.03 -17.93 6.47
N LYS A 201 7.62 -17.02 5.68
CA LYS A 201 9.07 -16.78 5.65
C LYS A 201 9.57 -15.99 6.85
N TYR A 202 8.67 -15.34 7.59
CA TYR A 202 9.02 -14.43 8.67
C TYR A 202 8.56 -14.98 10.01
N ASP A 203 9.45 -14.84 11.00
CA ASP A 203 9.14 -15.07 12.39
C ASP A 203 8.39 -13.83 12.94
N MET A 204 7.09 -13.97 13.16
CA MET A 204 6.20 -12.91 13.64
C MET A 204 5.27 -13.46 14.72
N THR A 205 4.84 -12.58 15.63
CA THR A 205 3.90 -12.95 16.70
C THR A 205 2.54 -13.34 16.12
N ASP A 206 1.78 -14.14 16.86
CA ASP A 206 0.42 -14.54 16.46
C ASP A 206 -0.48 -13.33 16.23
N ALA A 207 -0.31 -12.27 17.01
CA ALA A 207 -1.04 -11.02 16.85
C ALA A 207 -0.77 -10.36 15.49
N VAL A 208 0.50 -10.28 15.07
CA VAL A 208 0.87 -9.73 13.76
C VAL A 208 0.36 -10.64 12.64
N ARG A 209 0.48 -11.96 12.78
CA ARG A 209 0.01 -12.90 11.75
C ARG A 209 -1.52 -12.84 11.60
N ALA A 210 -2.26 -12.71 12.70
CA ALA A 210 -3.72 -12.58 12.70
C ALA A 210 -4.23 -11.25 12.12
N ALA A 211 -3.35 -10.24 12.02
CA ALA A 211 -3.65 -8.96 11.37
C ALA A 211 -3.56 -9.01 9.84
N GLY A 212 -3.04 -10.11 9.29
CA GLY A 212 -3.06 -10.39 7.86
C GLY A 212 -4.43 -10.80 7.31
N PRO A 213 -4.51 -11.16 6.02
CA PRO A 213 -5.76 -11.55 5.39
C PRO A 213 -6.38 -12.79 6.02
N ARG A 214 -7.71 -12.80 6.08
CA ARG A 214 -8.57 -13.91 6.49
C ARG A 214 -9.12 -14.57 5.21
N THR A 215 -8.92 -15.87 5.07
CA THR A 215 -9.45 -16.69 3.97
C THR A 215 -10.08 -17.92 4.57
#